data_AF-A0A847B868-F1
#
_entry.id   AF-A0A847B868-F1
#
_cell.length_a   1.000
_cell.length_b   1.000
_cell.length_c   1.000
_cell.angle_alpha   90.00
_cell.angle_beta   90.00
_cell.angle_gamma   90.00
#
_symmetry.space_group_name_H-M   'P 1'
#
loop_
_entity.id
_entity.type
_entity.pdbx_description
1 polymer ?
#
loop_
_entity_poly.entity_id
_entity_poly.type
_entity_poly.pdbx_seq_one_letter_code
_entity_poly.pdbx_strand_id
1 'polypeptide(L)'
;KSHSAYWTKNKTGKRVDDQYQEVADDAEPSLSEYARLNNKWKTIEKRIAEKFYAAISSGTYSDRNIFEEARYMRALLADVENNIGVLSSTTNLFKGILTSKVEDYDIFNVKTEDITGAQDFILHRENYQSNAALDAVESPSQDATYVEDIFIPDIYRQLLVEQYILDESYDTLGRTSARHINVLSIPKNSNYAKGAVNLMNAFIRSEIFDDARVSPITLDTFKTVSNAWIGAFMSEANYNTTAEYRLIKDAIPEYEVLGANPYFKGTNYGDMMEEIEKINNNPNLSENESSYTNGNAYTVEVGKQIKIRELQLKDYTSTGWYVKSVGVSELPSTIKNQLFDINVANALDGDAVVEYSFNNGSWKTNETDENRGRIIDVVGKIKDQFFLRNTSRIKGNPVESDVLLEEGDNYYIVLVEDAIKSKNLNKANYTGADADELDKLENYINEIVQIVADNETYKTLSKKHWLEEMNLEYHDQVIYDYFKVSFPDLF
;
A
#
# COMPACT_ATOMS: atom_id res chain seq x y z
N LYS A 1 28.86 4.31 -11.95
CA LYS A 1 29.39 3.20 -12.77
C LYS A 1 28.21 2.68 -13.62
N SER A 2 28.39 2.60 -14.94
CA SER A 2 27.42 2.27 -16.00
C SER A 2 25.93 2.48 -15.69
N HIS A 3 25.42 3.70 -15.94
CA HIS A 3 23.99 3.97 -16.07
C HIS A 3 23.44 3.52 -17.44
N SER A 4 24.16 2.66 -18.15
CA SER A 4 23.83 2.19 -19.51
C SER A 4 22.56 1.38 -19.61
N ALA A 5 22.03 0.93 -18.48
CA ALA A 5 20.72 0.32 -18.34
C ALA A 5 19.56 1.32 -18.61
N TYR A 6 19.78 2.61 -18.35
CA TYR A 6 18.75 3.66 -18.43
C TYR A 6 18.82 4.49 -19.71
N TRP A 7 19.88 4.26 -20.50
CA TRP A 7 20.07 4.89 -21.79
C TRP A 7 19.02 4.45 -22.78
N THR A 8 18.51 5.40 -23.55
CA THR A 8 17.72 5.05 -24.73
C THR A 8 18.68 4.42 -25.74
N LYS A 9 18.45 3.16 -26.11
CA LYS A 9 19.28 2.44 -27.08
C LYS A 9 18.52 2.21 -28.38
N ASN A 10 19.20 2.39 -29.50
CA ASN A 10 18.66 1.99 -30.80
C ASN A 10 18.71 0.46 -30.99
N LYS A 11 18.19 -0.02 -32.12
CA LYS A 11 18.13 -1.46 -32.45
C LYS A 11 19.51 -2.15 -32.53
N THR A 12 20.60 -1.38 -32.64
CA THR A 12 21.97 -1.91 -32.67
C THR A 12 22.65 -1.83 -31.30
N GLY A 13 21.92 -1.45 -30.25
CA GLY A 13 22.40 -1.42 -28.86
C GLY A 13 23.17 -0.17 -28.48
N LYS A 14 23.23 0.84 -29.36
CA LYS A 14 23.95 2.10 -29.10
C LYS A 14 23.04 3.13 -28.46
N ARG A 15 23.61 3.93 -27.55
CA ARG A 15 22.91 5.06 -26.89
C ARG A 15 22.45 6.09 -27.92
N VAL A 16 21.23 6.58 -27.76
CA VAL A 16 20.64 7.65 -28.56
C VAL A 16 19.97 8.71 -27.68
N ASP A 17 19.88 9.94 -28.18
CA ASP A 17 19.14 11.03 -27.53
C ASP A 17 17.63 10.98 -27.81
N ASP A 18 16.89 11.99 -27.32
CA ASP A 18 15.44 12.14 -27.51
C ASP A 18 15.03 12.32 -28.99
N GLN A 19 15.99 12.58 -29.88
CA GLN A 19 15.81 12.68 -31.33
C GLN A 19 16.28 11.42 -32.07
N TYR A 20 16.56 10.33 -31.33
CA TYR A 20 17.07 9.06 -31.84
C TYR A 20 18.42 9.18 -32.56
N GLN A 21 19.21 10.21 -32.28
CA GLN A 21 20.57 10.34 -32.80
C GLN A 21 21.55 9.61 -31.88
N GLU A 22 22.51 8.87 -32.46
CA GLU A 22 23.55 8.21 -31.69
C GLU A 22 24.38 9.23 -30.91
N VAL A 23 24.48 9.04 -29.59
CA VAL A 23 25.28 9.87 -28.69
C VAL A 23 26.34 9.04 -28.00
N ALA A 24 27.42 9.68 -27.58
CA ALA A 24 28.48 9.01 -26.84
C ALA A 24 28.00 8.61 -25.44
N ASP A 25 28.59 7.56 -24.90
CA ASP A 25 28.30 7.04 -23.56
C ASP A 25 28.54 8.06 -22.44
N ASP A 26 29.41 9.04 -22.67
CA ASP A 26 29.75 10.14 -21.75
C ASP A 26 28.98 11.44 -22.01
N ALA A 27 28.07 11.47 -22.98
CA ALA A 27 27.22 12.63 -23.24
C ALA A 27 26.26 12.93 -22.07
N GLU A 28 25.93 14.21 -21.89
CA GLU A 28 24.87 14.67 -20.97
C GLU A 28 23.59 13.84 -21.17
N PRO A 29 22.91 13.42 -20.09
CA PRO A 29 21.63 12.74 -20.19
C PRO A 29 20.60 13.57 -20.96
N SER A 30 19.84 12.93 -21.85
CA SER A 30 18.69 13.57 -22.47
C SER A 30 17.58 13.85 -21.44
N LEU A 31 16.54 14.62 -21.82
CA LEU A 31 15.45 14.93 -20.90
C LEU A 31 14.70 13.67 -20.46
N SER A 32 14.48 12.73 -21.39
CA SER A 32 13.86 11.44 -21.05
C SER A 32 14.76 10.58 -20.16
N GLU A 33 16.07 10.58 -20.39
CA GLU A 33 17.03 9.88 -19.52
C GLU A 33 17.07 10.49 -18.11
N TYR A 34 16.97 11.82 -17.98
CA TYR A 34 16.89 12.50 -16.69
C TYR A 34 15.58 12.18 -15.96
N ALA A 35 14.44 12.18 -16.67
CA ALA A 35 13.14 11.80 -16.11
C ALA A 35 13.17 10.35 -15.58
N ARG A 36 13.72 9.40 -16.34
CA ARG A 36 13.93 8.01 -15.89
C ARG A 36 14.73 7.91 -14.60
N LEU A 37 15.86 8.60 -14.54
CA LEU A 37 16.73 8.59 -13.36
C LEU A 37 16.03 9.19 -12.15
N ASN A 38 15.31 10.30 -12.33
CA ASN A 38 14.56 10.95 -11.27
C ASN A 38 13.42 10.06 -10.74
N ASN A 39 12.66 9.42 -11.64
CA ASN A 39 11.60 8.49 -11.26
C ASN A 39 12.17 7.28 -10.51
N LYS A 40 13.32 6.74 -10.94
CA LYS A 40 13.98 5.63 -10.24
C LYS A 40 14.47 6.02 -8.85
N TRP A 41 15.02 7.24 -8.70
CA TRP A 41 15.42 7.77 -7.40
C TRP A 41 14.23 7.87 -6.45
N LYS A 42 13.11 8.45 -6.90
CA LYS A 42 11.86 8.50 -6.13
C LYS A 42 11.36 7.11 -5.74
N THR A 43 11.48 6.11 -6.62
CA THR A 43 11.14 4.71 -6.30
C THR A 43 12.02 4.15 -5.17
N ILE A 44 13.33 4.44 -5.17
CA ILE A 44 14.24 4.01 -4.11
C ILE A 44 13.85 4.67 -2.78
N GLU A 45 13.60 5.98 -2.78
CA GLU A 45 13.17 6.72 -1.58
C GLU A 45 11.86 6.16 -1.02
N LYS A 46 10.88 5.90 -1.89
CA LYS A 46 9.60 5.27 -1.52
C LYS A 46 9.83 3.92 -0.82
N ARG A 47 10.71 3.06 -1.36
CA ARG A 47 10.99 1.74 -0.77
C ARG A 47 11.75 1.78 0.53
N ILE A 48 12.64 2.76 0.71
CA ILE A 48 13.29 3.01 1.99
C ILE A 48 12.22 3.31 3.03
N ALA A 49 11.27 4.20 2.71
CA ALA A 49 10.18 4.54 3.62
C ALA A 49 9.26 3.35 3.91
N GLU A 50 8.89 2.55 2.91
CA GLU A 50 8.11 1.32 3.08
C GLU A 50 8.81 0.31 4.00
N LYS A 51 10.13 0.10 3.83
CA LYS A 51 10.92 -0.78 4.71
C LYS A 51 10.99 -0.25 6.14
N PHE A 52 11.16 1.07 6.33
CA PHE A 52 11.09 1.69 7.65
C PHE A 52 9.72 1.48 8.30
N TYR A 53 8.65 1.77 7.57
CA TYR A 53 7.28 1.62 8.06
C TYR A 53 6.98 0.17 8.44
N ALA A 54 7.37 -0.79 7.59
CA ALA A 54 7.22 -2.21 7.89
C ALA A 54 7.98 -2.61 9.16
N ALA A 55 9.22 -2.14 9.33
CA ALA A 55 10.00 -2.45 10.52
C ALA A 55 9.39 -1.88 11.82
N ILE A 56 8.75 -0.71 11.72
CA ILE A 56 8.04 -0.06 12.84
C ILE A 56 6.72 -0.79 13.18
N SER A 57 5.94 -1.13 12.15
CA SER A 57 4.58 -1.67 12.29
C SER A 57 4.52 -3.18 12.54
N SER A 58 5.53 -3.94 12.12
CA SER A 58 5.56 -5.42 12.21
C SER A 58 6.55 -5.98 13.23
N GLY A 59 7.29 -5.13 13.94
CA GLY A 59 8.51 -5.54 14.64
C GLY A 59 8.33 -6.15 16.04
N THR A 60 9.22 -7.10 16.34
CA THR A 60 9.72 -7.54 17.67
C THR A 60 10.18 -6.41 18.60
N TYR A 61 10.16 -5.17 18.11
CA TYR A 61 10.50 -3.93 18.81
C TYR A 61 9.28 -3.22 19.35
N SER A 62 8.10 -3.84 19.25
CA SER A 62 6.90 -3.43 19.96
C SER A 62 6.76 -4.25 21.25
N ASP A 63 6.48 -3.57 22.37
CA ASP A 63 6.03 -4.21 23.61
C ASP A 63 4.61 -3.75 23.87
N ARG A 64 3.66 -4.69 23.97
CA ARG A 64 2.23 -4.38 24.21
C ARG A 64 1.66 -3.41 23.14
N ASN A 65 2.07 -3.61 21.89
CA ASN A 65 1.72 -2.79 20.72
C ASN A 65 2.08 -1.30 20.88
N ILE A 66 3.09 -1.00 21.70
CA ILE A 66 3.78 0.28 21.74
C ILE A 66 5.12 0.07 21.05
N PHE A 67 5.38 0.83 20.00
CA PHE A 67 6.68 0.84 19.35
C PHE A 67 7.75 1.37 20.32
N GLU A 68 8.74 0.55 20.63
CA GLU A 68 9.88 0.95 21.45
C GLU A 68 11.03 1.39 20.54
N GLU A 69 11.02 2.67 20.18
CA GLU A 69 12.05 3.31 19.36
C GLU A 69 13.47 3.03 19.86
N ALA A 70 13.69 3.04 21.18
CA ALA A 70 15.00 2.74 21.76
C ALA A 70 15.46 1.29 21.52
N ARG A 71 14.55 0.30 21.51
CA ARG A 71 14.91 -1.10 21.17
C ARG A 71 15.17 -1.23 19.68
N TYR A 72 14.36 -0.59 18.86
CA TYR A 72 14.56 -0.53 17.42
C TYR A 72 15.94 0.05 17.11
N MET A 73 16.24 1.27 17.55
CA MET A 73 17.53 1.95 17.34
C MET A 73 18.73 1.14 17.85
N ARG A 74 18.59 0.42 18.97
CA ARG A 74 19.66 -0.49 19.46
C ARG A 74 19.89 -1.68 18.55
N ALA A 75 18.82 -2.29 18.00
CA ALA A 75 18.97 -3.37 17.03
C ALA A 75 19.60 -2.88 15.73
N LEU A 76 19.20 -1.68 15.25
CA LEU A 76 19.83 -1.04 14.10
C LEU A 76 21.35 -0.87 14.30
N LEU A 77 21.76 -0.39 15.47
CA LEU A 77 23.17 -0.19 15.79
C LEU A 77 23.94 -1.51 15.96
N ALA A 78 23.29 -2.55 16.48
CA ALA A 78 23.91 -3.87 16.67
C ALA A 78 24.16 -4.60 15.34
N ASP A 79 23.32 -4.39 14.32
CA ASP A 79 23.52 -4.98 12.99
C ASP A 79 24.57 -4.23 12.15
N VAL A 80 24.74 -2.91 12.38
CA VAL A 80 25.74 -2.06 11.69
C VAL A 80 27.14 -2.25 12.26
N GLU A 81 27.27 -2.42 13.58
CA GLU A 81 28.57 -2.53 14.24
C GLU A 81 28.80 -3.93 14.84
N ASN A 82 29.73 -4.69 14.27
CA ASN A 82 30.46 -5.76 14.95
C ASN A 82 31.34 -5.22 16.13
N ASN A 83 31.00 -4.08 16.74
CA ASN A 83 31.69 -3.46 17.87
C ASN A 83 30.72 -3.19 19.01
N ILE A 84 30.42 -4.24 19.77
CA ILE A 84 29.84 -4.13 21.11
C ILE A 84 30.83 -3.33 21.98
N GLY A 85 30.55 -2.04 22.16
CA GLY A 85 31.40 -1.19 23.01
C GLY A 85 30.72 0.02 23.64
N VAL A 86 29.79 0.71 22.96
CA VAL A 86 29.40 2.06 23.40
C VAL A 86 27.91 2.35 23.29
N LEU A 87 27.09 1.67 24.10
CA LEU A 87 25.79 2.21 24.48
C LEU A 87 25.59 2.03 25.98
N SER A 88 25.94 3.08 26.73
CA SER A 88 25.56 3.18 28.14
C SER A 88 24.03 3.17 28.26
N SER A 89 23.49 2.58 29.33
CA SER A 89 22.06 2.61 29.66
C SER A 89 21.47 4.02 29.88
N THR A 90 22.28 5.06 29.71
CA THR A 90 21.99 6.47 29.96
C THR A 90 21.98 7.35 28.71
N THR A 91 22.26 6.81 27.52
CA THR A 91 22.20 7.59 26.28
C THR A 91 20.74 7.80 25.88
N ASN A 92 20.22 9.02 26.10
CA ASN A 92 18.91 9.45 25.63
C ASN A 92 18.96 9.66 24.11
N LEU A 93 18.88 8.57 23.34
CA LEU A 93 18.58 8.62 21.92
C LEU A 93 17.08 8.88 21.78
N PHE A 94 16.73 10.08 21.31
CA PHE A 94 15.40 10.58 20.99
C PHE A 94 14.33 10.42 22.09
N LYS A 95 13.93 11.56 22.67
CA LYS A 95 12.73 11.65 23.51
C LYS A 95 11.61 12.29 22.69
N GLY A 96 11.24 11.64 21.59
CA GLY A 96 10.13 12.03 20.72
C GLY A 96 9.16 10.87 20.70
N ILE A 97 8.12 10.94 21.52
CA ILE A 97 7.08 9.91 21.57
C ILE A 97 6.47 9.85 20.16
N LEU A 98 6.58 8.71 19.47
CA LEU A 98 5.71 8.36 18.35
C LEU A 98 4.30 8.14 18.90
N THR A 99 3.66 9.22 19.39
CA THR A 99 2.23 9.29 19.49
C THR A 99 1.70 9.41 18.07
N SER A 100 0.60 8.73 17.78
CA SER A 100 -0.19 8.86 16.54
C SER A 100 -0.72 10.28 16.23
N LYS A 101 -0.22 11.27 16.97
CA LYS A 101 -0.32 12.70 16.74
C LYS A 101 1.03 13.30 17.11
N VAL A 102 1.89 13.48 16.13
CA VAL A 102 2.64 14.73 16.09
C VAL A 102 1.59 15.77 15.75
N GLU A 103 1.48 16.85 16.52
CA GLU A 103 0.55 17.94 16.21
C GLU A 103 0.81 18.37 14.75
N ASP A 104 -0.16 18.09 13.88
CA ASP A 104 -0.15 18.29 12.42
C ASP A 104 0.62 17.27 11.54
N TYR A 105 1.14 16.17 12.09
CA TYR A 105 1.73 15.06 11.32
C TYR A 105 1.12 13.72 11.73
N ASP A 106 0.24 13.20 10.89
CA ASP A 106 -0.36 11.87 11.02
C ASP A 106 0.50 10.87 10.23
N ILE A 107 1.34 10.12 10.94
CA ILE A 107 2.23 9.09 10.35
C ILE A 107 1.42 7.97 9.65
N PHE A 108 0.12 7.84 9.96
CA PHE A 108 -0.80 6.88 9.32
C PHE A 108 -1.50 7.44 8.07
N ASN A 109 -1.28 8.73 7.77
CA ASN A 109 -1.81 9.41 6.60
C ASN A 109 -0.74 9.89 5.62
N VAL A 110 0.50 9.44 5.79
CA VAL A 110 1.54 9.69 4.81
C VAL A 110 1.31 8.76 3.63
N LYS A 111 0.70 9.26 2.55
CA LYS A 111 0.80 8.61 1.25
C LYS A 111 2.29 8.51 0.89
N THR A 112 2.71 7.51 0.14
CA THR A 112 4.09 7.46 -0.39
C THR A 112 4.50 8.73 -1.16
N GLU A 113 3.51 9.50 -1.60
CA GLU A 113 3.59 10.80 -2.27
C GLU A 113 3.57 12.03 -1.32
N ASP A 114 3.17 11.87 -0.05
CA ASP A 114 3.14 12.91 1.00
C ASP A 114 4.38 12.89 1.92
N ILE A 115 5.34 11.98 1.71
CA ILE A 115 6.61 11.91 2.49
C ILE A 115 7.55 13.07 2.14
N THR A 116 7.14 14.09 1.38
CA THR A 116 8.05 15.18 1.00
C THR A 116 8.54 16.05 2.17
N GLY A 117 7.86 16.04 3.32
CA GLY A 117 8.29 16.78 4.52
C GLY A 117 8.96 15.94 5.63
N ALA A 118 8.69 14.64 5.72
CA ALA A 118 9.43 13.74 6.62
C ALA A 118 10.82 13.36 6.05
N GLN A 119 10.98 13.49 4.72
CA GLN A 119 12.22 13.27 3.97
C GLN A 119 13.37 14.19 4.40
N ASP A 120 13.11 15.45 4.75
CA ASP A 120 14.16 16.38 5.17
C ASP A 120 14.81 15.95 6.49
N PHE A 121 14.06 15.34 7.40
CA PHE A 121 14.57 15.00 8.73
C PHE A 121 15.34 13.66 8.78
N ILE A 122 15.00 12.70 7.92
CA ILE A 122 15.47 11.31 8.02
C ILE A 122 16.65 10.99 7.07
N LEU A 123 16.74 11.67 5.91
CA LEU A 123 17.60 11.23 4.80
C LEU A 123 18.83 12.10 4.51
N HIS A 124 19.01 13.25 5.16
CA HIS A 124 20.14 14.14 4.85
C HIS A 124 21.35 13.86 5.76
N ARG A 125 22.47 13.47 5.14
CA ARG A 125 23.83 13.36 5.73
C ARG A 125 24.20 14.59 6.59
N GLU A 126 23.72 15.77 6.20
CA GLU A 126 23.97 17.05 6.85
C GLU A 126 23.27 17.21 8.22
N ASN A 127 22.15 16.50 8.44
CA ASN A 127 21.45 16.51 9.74
C ASN A 127 22.12 15.60 10.78
N TYR A 128 22.98 14.67 10.36
CA TYR A 128 23.83 13.89 11.26
C TYR A 128 25.13 14.63 11.63
N GLN A 129 25.56 15.58 10.79
CA GLN A 129 26.75 16.41 11.04
C GLN A 129 26.48 17.58 11.98
N SER A 130 25.24 18.07 12.08
CA SER A 130 24.90 19.23 12.93
C SER A 130 24.68 18.89 14.41
N ASN A 131 24.62 17.61 14.79
CA ASN A 131 24.79 17.16 16.18
C ASN A 131 26.26 17.14 16.61
N ALA A 132 27.01 18.18 16.21
CA ALA A 132 28.39 18.49 16.56
C ALA A 132 28.53 18.94 18.04
N ALA A 133 27.94 18.17 18.96
CA ALA A 133 28.35 18.11 20.36
C ALA A 133 29.02 16.76 20.70
N LEU A 134 29.15 15.86 19.73
CA LEU A 134 30.07 14.71 19.78
C LEU A 134 31.39 15.09 19.10
N ASP A 135 32.11 16.03 19.72
CA ASP A 135 33.55 16.20 19.48
C ASP A 135 34.26 14.93 19.93
N ALA A 136 34.42 13.95 19.04
CA ALA A 136 35.62 13.12 18.93
C ALA A 136 35.48 12.10 17.80
N VAL A 137 36.52 12.07 16.97
CA VAL A 137 36.89 11.03 16.00
C VAL A 137 36.32 11.23 14.59
N GLU A 138 36.97 12.13 13.84
CA GLU A 138 37.19 11.89 12.40
C GLU A 138 38.06 10.62 12.27
N SER A 139 37.40 9.48 12.05
CA SER A 139 38.07 8.28 11.53
C SER A 139 37.41 7.93 10.20
N PRO A 140 38.19 7.65 9.12
CA PRO A 140 37.68 7.35 7.77
C PRO A 140 37.00 5.97 7.66
N SER A 141 36.30 5.52 8.71
CA SER A 141 35.71 4.18 8.84
C SER A 141 34.30 4.17 9.46
N GLN A 142 33.63 5.32 9.58
CA GLN A 142 32.24 5.43 10.07
C GLN A 142 31.26 5.93 9.00
N ASP A 143 31.49 5.58 7.73
CA ASP A 143 30.74 6.12 6.59
C ASP A 143 29.60 5.22 6.08
N ALA A 144 29.09 4.27 6.89
CA ALA A 144 27.97 3.44 6.47
C ALA A 144 26.79 3.59 7.44
N THR A 145 25.68 4.12 6.92
CA THR A 145 24.42 4.27 7.67
C THR A 145 23.58 3.00 7.59
N TYR A 146 22.69 2.77 8.56
CA TYR A 146 21.73 1.64 8.54
C TYR A 146 20.95 1.54 7.21
N VAL A 147 20.61 2.68 6.60
CA VAL A 147 19.98 2.75 5.28
C VAL A 147 20.89 2.11 4.22
N GLU A 148 22.17 2.48 4.20
CA GLU A 148 23.17 2.00 3.22
C GLU A 148 23.55 0.53 3.41
N ASP A 149 23.58 0.03 4.64
CA ASP A 149 24.03 -1.34 4.93
C ASP A 149 22.91 -2.40 4.90
N ILE A 150 21.66 -2.02 5.17
CA ILE A 150 20.56 -2.99 5.35
C ILE A 150 19.46 -2.81 4.31
N PHE A 151 18.98 -1.58 4.10
CA PHE A 151 17.88 -1.36 3.15
C PHE A 151 18.35 -1.26 1.71
N ILE A 152 19.45 -0.54 1.47
CA ILE A 152 19.97 -0.31 0.14
C ILE A 152 20.37 -1.62 -0.56
N PRO A 153 21.06 -2.60 0.05
CA PRO A 153 21.39 -3.85 -0.63
C PRO A 153 20.15 -4.66 -1.02
N ASP A 154 19.12 -4.68 -0.17
CA ASP A 154 17.85 -5.33 -0.46
C ASP A 154 17.10 -4.64 -1.59
N ILE A 155 17.03 -3.31 -1.55
CA ILE A 155 16.41 -2.51 -2.62
C ILE A 155 17.17 -2.75 -3.92
N TYR A 156 18.50 -2.72 -3.92
CA TYR A 156 19.31 -3.05 -5.10
C TYR A 156 19.00 -4.44 -5.66
N ARG A 157 18.86 -5.46 -4.81
CA ARG A 157 18.45 -6.81 -5.26
C ARG A 157 17.09 -6.79 -5.95
N GLN A 158 16.10 -6.07 -5.41
CA GLN A 158 14.79 -5.92 -6.06
C GLN A 158 14.93 -5.21 -7.42
N LEU A 159 15.70 -4.12 -7.47
CA LEU A 159 15.96 -3.36 -8.70
C LEU A 159 16.65 -4.21 -9.78
N LEU A 160 17.55 -5.12 -9.40
CA LEU A 160 18.20 -6.06 -10.32
C LEU A 160 17.21 -7.08 -10.91
N VAL A 161 16.16 -7.46 -10.16
CA VAL A 161 15.08 -8.31 -10.68
C VAL A 161 14.23 -7.56 -11.69
N GLU A 162 13.87 -6.32 -11.39
CA GLU A 162 13.13 -5.46 -12.33
C GLU A 162 13.92 -5.20 -13.60
N GLN A 163 15.21 -4.88 -13.46
CA GLN A 163 16.09 -4.63 -14.61
C GLN A 163 16.18 -5.87 -15.50
N TYR A 164 16.34 -7.06 -14.90
CA TYR A 164 16.30 -8.32 -15.65
C TYR A 164 14.98 -8.49 -16.43
N ILE A 165 13.83 -8.13 -15.84
CA ILE A 165 12.55 -8.22 -16.55
C ILE A 165 12.52 -7.24 -17.73
N LEU A 166 13.02 -6.02 -17.56
CA LEU A 166 13.02 -5.00 -18.61
C LEU A 166 13.96 -5.36 -19.77
N ASP A 167 15.10 -5.97 -19.47
CA ASP A 167 16.14 -6.29 -20.47
C ASP A 167 15.87 -7.63 -21.16
N GLU A 168 15.60 -8.68 -20.38
CA GLU A 168 15.60 -10.07 -20.85
C GLU A 168 14.20 -10.69 -20.96
N SER A 169 13.19 -10.12 -20.28
CA SER A 169 11.85 -10.71 -20.19
C SER A 169 10.71 -9.73 -20.48
N TYR A 170 10.96 -8.68 -21.26
CA TYR A 170 10.02 -7.57 -21.50
C TYR A 170 8.69 -8.05 -22.11
N ASP A 171 8.72 -9.11 -22.92
CA ASP A 171 7.52 -9.73 -23.51
C ASP A 171 6.48 -10.16 -22.45
N THR A 172 6.91 -10.41 -21.22
CA THR A 172 6.01 -10.66 -20.07
C THR A 172 5.15 -9.44 -19.78
N LEU A 173 5.73 -8.24 -19.77
CA LEU A 173 5.01 -6.99 -19.54
C LEU A 173 4.02 -6.72 -20.68
N GLY A 174 4.43 -6.98 -21.92
CA GLY A 174 3.56 -6.86 -23.11
C GLY A 174 2.38 -7.85 -23.14
N ARG A 175 2.34 -8.84 -22.24
CA ARG A 175 1.21 -9.78 -22.04
C ARG A 175 0.46 -9.55 -20.73
N THR A 176 0.89 -8.57 -19.94
CA THR A 176 0.33 -8.24 -18.63
C THR A 176 -0.75 -7.19 -18.77
N SER A 177 -1.83 -7.29 -18.01
CA SER A 177 -2.78 -6.19 -17.82
C SER A 177 -2.76 -5.78 -16.35
N ALA A 178 -2.93 -4.49 -16.10
CA ALA A 178 -2.83 -3.93 -14.77
C ALA A 178 -4.02 -3.03 -14.45
N ARG A 179 -4.35 -2.90 -13.17
CA ARG A 179 -5.43 -2.06 -12.67
C ARG A 179 -4.91 -1.25 -11.49
N HIS A 180 -5.15 0.05 -11.49
CA HIS A 180 -4.95 0.90 -10.32
C HIS A 180 -6.28 1.04 -9.60
N ILE A 181 -6.36 0.60 -8.36
CA ILE A 181 -7.62 0.57 -7.62
C ILE A 181 -7.45 1.04 -6.19
N ASN A 182 -8.54 1.57 -5.63
CA ASN A 182 -8.75 1.68 -4.20
C ASN A 182 -9.84 0.68 -3.80
N VAL A 183 -9.62 -0.06 -2.72
CA VAL A 183 -10.56 -1.03 -2.18
C VAL A 183 -10.88 -0.67 -0.74
N LEU A 184 -12.16 -0.79 -0.39
CA LEU A 184 -12.64 -0.86 0.98
C LEU A 184 -13.21 -2.26 1.21
N SER A 185 -12.75 -2.98 2.24
CA SER A 185 -13.19 -4.33 2.59
C SER A 185 -13.60 -4.42 4.06
N ILE A 186 -14.91 -4.38 4.33
CA ILE A 186 -15.43 -4.44 5.70
C ILE A 186 -15.94 -5.85 6.00
N PRO A 187 -15.42 -6.52 7.05
CA PRO A 187 -15.91 -7.83 7.46
C PRO A 187 -17.30 -7.76 8.08
N LYS A 188 -18.08 -8.82 7.87
CA LYS A 188 -19.34 -9.06 8.58
C LYS A 188 -19.05 -9.25 10.06
N ASN A 189 -19.93 -8.73 10.90
CA ASN A 189 -19.91 -8.96 12.34
C ASN A 189 -21.03 -9.94 12.71
N SER A 190 -20.69 -11.10 13.28
CA SER A 190 -21.67 -12.10 13.70
C SER A 190 -22.56 -11.63 14.85
N ASN A 191 -22.03 -10.79 15.74
CA ASN A 191 -22.78 -10.23 16.87
C ASN A 191 -23.77 -9.16 16.41
N TYR A 192 -23.47 -8.50 15.29
CA TYR A 192 -24.31 -7.47 14.70
C TYR A 192 -24.38 -7.61 13.18
N ALA A 193 -25.11 -8.63 12.72
CA ALA A 193 -25.13 -9.10 11.33
C ALA A 193 -25.41 -8.02 10.26
N LYS A 194 -26.10 -6.93 10.64
CA LYS A 194 -26.42 -5.82 9.73
C LYS A 194 -25.50 -4.61 9.86
N GLY A 195 -24.56 -4.58 10.80
CA GLY A 195 -23.71 -3.40 11.06
C GLY A 195 -22.88 -2.99 9.85
N ALA A 196 -22.10 -3.94 9.33
CA ALA A 196 -21.22 -3.71 8.19
C ALA A 196 -22.00 -3.24 6.95
N VAL A 197 -23.08 -3.94 6.59
CA VAL A 197 -23.89 -3.57 5.42
C VAL A 197 -24.60 -2.24 5.59
N ASN A 198 -25.08 -1.91 6.80
CA ASN A 198 -25.67 -0.61 7.07
C ASN A 198 -24.63 0.51 6.95
N LEU A 199 -23.43 0.30 7.48
CA LEU A 199 -22.33 1.26 7.40
C LEU A 199 -21.91 1.53 5.96
N MET A 200 -21.72 0.46 5.18
CA MET A 200 -21.39 0.55 3.76
C MET A 200 -22.50 1.27 2.97
N ASN A 201 -23.77 0.94 3.20
CA ASN A 201 -24.88 1.61 2.54
C ASN A 201 -25.04 3.08 2.94
N ALA A 202 -24.80 3.42 4.22
CA ALA A 202 -24.81 4.80 4.68
C ALA A 202 -23.74 5.60 3.94
N PHE A 203 -22.52 5.06 3.86
CA PHE A 203 -21.41 5.67 3.13
C PHE A 203 -21.70 5.84 1.64
N ILE A 204 -22.18 4.79 0.98
CA ILE A 204 -22.54 4.85 -0.44
C ILE A 204 -23.54 5.98 -0.70
N ARG A 205 -24.55 6.15 0.15
CA ARG A 205 -25.57 7.19 -0.02
C ARG A 205 -25.07 8.59 0.32
N SER A 206 -24.31 8.73 1.40
CA SER A 206 -23.87 10.04 1.90
C SER A 206 -22.63 10.58 1.23
N GLU A 207 -21.84 9.73 0.57
CA GLU A 207 -20.56 10.13 -0.02
C GLU A 207 -20.49 9.82 -1.53
N ILE A 208 -20.77 8.58 -1.96
CA ILE A 208 -20.64 8.19 -3.38
C ILE A 208 -21.79 8.75 -4.22
N PHE A 209 -23.02 8.59 -3.72
CA PHE A 209 -24.26 9.06 -4.33
C PHE A 209 -24.76 10.35 -3.64
N ASP A 210 -23.86 11.19 -3.12
CA ASP A 210 -24.23 12.54 -2.69
C ASP A 210 -24.17 13.48 -3.90
N ASP A 211 -25.33 14.03 -4.31
CA ASP A 211 -25.42 15.00 -5.41
C ASP A 211 -24.64 16.28 -5.11
N ALA A 212 -24.56 16.71 -3.84
CA ALA A 212 -23.89 17.95 -3.45
C ALA A 212 -22.35 17.84 -3.41
N ARG A 213 -21.80 16.63 -3.29
CA ARG A 213 -20.35 16.41 -3.19
C ARG A 213 -19.64 16.80 -4.49
N VAL A 214 -18.64 17.68 -4.39
CA VAL A 214 -17.82 18.10 -5.55
C VAL A 214 -16.47 17.38 -5.56
N SER A 215 -15.93 17.04 -4.39
CA SER A 215 -14.65 16.37 -4.25
C SER A 215 -14.75 14.89 -4.65
N PRO A 216 -13.78 14.35 -5.41
CA PRO A 216 -13.77 12.93 -5.76
C PRO A 216 -13.67 12.04 -4.52
N ILE A 217 -14.13 10.80 -4.65
CA ILE A 217 -13.88 9.72 -3.71
C ILE A 217 -12.40 9.32 -3.84
N THR A 218 -11.71 9.23 -2.73
CA THR A 218 -10.30 8.84 -2.64
C THR A 218 -10.13 7.72 -1.61
N LEU A 219 -8.93 7.16 -1.50
CA LEU A 219 -8.59 6.23 -0.41
C LEU A 219 -8.89 6.84 0.98
N ASP A 220 -8.58 8.12 1.20
CA ASP A 220 -8.87 8.82 2.47
C ASP A 220 -10.36 8.85 2.78
N THR A 221 -11.20 8.92 1.74
CA THR A 221 -12.65 8.81 1.89
C THR A 221 -13.06 7.41 2.36
N PHE A 222 -12.41 6.35 1.87
CA PHE A 222 -12.62 4.99 2.37
C PHE A 222 -12.09 4.79 3.80
N LYS A 223 -10.99 5.46 4.17
CA LYS A 223 -10.45 5.41 5.54
C LYS A 223 -11.45 5.93 6.58
N THR A 224 -12.29 6.91 6.25
CA THR A 224 -13.39 7.34 7.13
C THR A 224 -14.35 6.18 7.47
N VAL A 225 -14.66 5.31 6.52
CA VAL A 225 -15.52 4.14 6.75
C VAL A 225 -14.79 3.07 7.56
N SER A 226 -13.52 2.81 7.21
CA SER A 226 -12.63 1.91 7.96
C SER A 226 -12.56 2.31 9.43
N ASN A 227 -12.27 3.59 9.71
CA ASN A 227 -12.16 4.14 11.05
C ASN A 227 -13.50 4.13 11.80
N ALA A 228 -14.61 4.41 11.11
CA ALA A 228 -15.94 4.29 11.67
C ALA A 228 -16.24 2.83 12.12
N TRP A 229 -15.88 1.84 11.29
CA TRP A 229 -16.05 0.42 11.63
C TRP A 229 -15.19 -0.04 12.81
N ILE A 230 -13.95 0.48 12.89
CA ILE A 230 -13.03 0.22 14.00
C ILE A 230 -13.60 0.78 15.31
N GLY A 231 -14.05 2.04 15.31
CA GLY A 231 -14.67 2.71 16.46
C GLY A 231 -13.72 3.04 17.63
N ALA A 232 -12.47 2.57 17.62
CA ALA A 232 -11.52 2.68 18.74
C ALA A 232 -10.93 4.09 18.99
N PHE A 233 -11.34 5.09 18.20
CA PHE A 233 -10.87 6.48 18.28
C PHE A 233 -11.90 7.44 18.90
N MET A 234 -13.04 6.91 19.37
CA MET A 234 -14.22 7.71 19.73
C MET A 234 -14.21 8.13 21.22
N SER A 235 -13.44 9.16 21.58
CA SER A 235 -13.62 9.85 22.88
C SER A 235 -14.66 10.97 22.76
N GLU A 236 -15.60 11.08 23.71
CA GLU A 236 -16.79 11.96 23.66
C GLU A 236 -16.51 13.46 23.39
N ALA A 237 -15.32 13.98 23.73
CA ALA A 237 -15.06 15.43 23.79
C ALA A 237 -14.79 16.12 22.43
N ASN A 238 -14.35 15.40 21.38
CA ASN A 238 -14.10 15.95 20.02
C ASN A 238 -14.99 15.28 18.95
N TYR A 239 -16.07 14.64 19.39
CA TYR A 239 -16.71 13.51 18.72
C TYR A 239 -17.88 13.87 17.80
N ASN A 240 -18.74 14.79 18.21
CA ASN A 240 -19.98 15.08 17.49
C ASN A 240 -19.78 15.77 16.13
N THR A 241 -18.54 16.09 15.76
CA THR A 241 -18.18 16.85 14.57
C THR A 241 -17.37 16.07 13.53
N THR A 242 -16.95 14.82 13.81
CA THR A 242 -16.15 14.05 12.85
C THR A 242 -17.02 13.35 11.81
N ALA A 243 -16.46 13.07 10.64
CA ALA A 243 -17.16 12.40 9.55
C ALA A 243 -17.47 10.94 9.91
N GLU A 244 -16.52 10.27 10.57
CA GLU A 244 -16.63 8.89 11.07
C GLU A 244 -17.82 8.75 12.01
N TYR A 245 -17.97 9.69 12.96
CA TYR A 245 -19.07 9.67 13.92
C TYR A 245 -20.43 9.84 13.27
N ARG A 246 -20.58 10.82 12.38
CA ARG A 246 -21.83 11.05 11.65
C ARG A 246 -22.21 9.79 10.88
N LEU A 247 -21.25 9.22 10.16
CA LEU A 247 -21.45 8.04 9.34
C LEU A 247 -21.91 6.83 10.17
N ILE A 248 -21.21 6.54 11.27
CA ILE A 248 -21.58 5.39 12.11
C ILE A 248 -22.89 5.61 12.85
N LYS A 249 -23.19 6.83 13.30
CA LYS A 249 -24.44 7.15 14.00
C LYS A 249 -25.65 6.93 13.11
N ASP A 250 -25.53 7.27 11.83
CA ASP A 250 -26.59 7.07 10.84
C ASP A 250 -26.75 5.59 10.46
N ALA A 251 -25.67 4.81 10.54
CA ALA A 251 -25.65 3.39 10.19
C ALA A 251 -26.01 2.43 11.34
N ILE A 252 -25.54 2.74 12.55
CA ILE A 252 -25.60 1.89 13.75
C ILE A 252 -25.94 2.77 14.97
N PRO A 253 -27.23 2.98 15.26
CA PRO A 253 -27.66 4.00 16.23
C PRO A 253 -27.52 3.57 17.70
N GLU A 254 -27.18 2.30 17.97
CA GLU A 254 -27.08 1.74 19.31
C GLU A 254 -25.79 2.20 20.00
N TYR A 255 -25.89 3.35 20.65
CA TYR A 255 -24.85 3.99 21.44
C TYR A 255 -24.98 3.62 22.92
N GLU A 256 -23.87 3.17 23.52
CA GLU A 256 -23.79 2.86 24.95
C GLU A 256 -22.63 3.57 25.63
N VAL A 257 -22.77 3.78 26.94
CA VAL A 257 -21.79 4.44 27.78
C VAL A 257 -21.40 3.50 28.91
N LEU A 258 -20.21 2.90 28.81
CA LEU A 258 -19.61 2.12 29.89
C LEU A 258 -18.57 2.97 30.63
N GLY A 259 -19.01 3.62 31.71
CA GLY A 259 -18.17 4.56 32.47
C GLY A 259 -17.87 5.83 31.65
N ALA A 260 -16.58 6.13 31.42
CA ALA A 260 -16.14 7.29 30.63
C ALA A 260 -15.87 6.96 29.15
N ASN A 261 -16.14 5.73 28.70
CA ASN A 261 -15.82 5.24 27.36
C ASN A 261 -17.10 4.95 26.58
N PRO A 262 -17.61 5.90 25.79
CA PRO A 262 -18.73 5.62 24.91
C PRO A 262 -18.32 4.70 23.74
N TYR A 263 -19.26 3.90 23.25
CA TYR A 263 -19.07 3.05 22.08
C TYR A 263 -20.38 2.83 21.32
N PHE A 264 -20.23 2.45 20.04
CA PHE A 264 -21.33 1.95 19.21
C PHE A 264 -21.27 0.42 19.17
N LYS A 265 -22.40 -0.22 19.48
CA LYS A 265 -22.54 -1.68 19.35
C LYS A 265 -22.28 -2.13 17.92
N GLY A 266 -21.74 -3.33 17.76
CA GLY A 266 -21.49 -3.91 16.43
C GLY A 266 -20.27 -3.36 15.68
N THR A 267 -19.51 -2.43 16.27
CA THR A 267 -18.15 -2.09 15.82
C THR A 267 -17.11 -3.00 16.46
N ASN A 268 -15.89 -3.00 15.94
CA ASN A 268 -14.80 -3.75 16.58
C ASN A 268 -14.53 -3.27 18.02
N TYR A 269 -14.54 -1.96 18.25
CA TYR A 269 -14.40 -1.41 19.59
C TYR A 269 -15.62 -1.70 20.47
N GLY A 270 -16.83 -1.64 19.92
CA GLY A 270 -18.06 -2.00 20.62
C GLY A 270 -18.07 -3.44 21.11
N ASP A 271 -17.75 -4.40 20.23
CA ASP A 271 -17.62 -5.81 20.61
C ASP A 271 -16.59 -6.00 21.73
N MET A 272 -15.45 -5.31 21.62
CA MET A 272 -14.41 -5.35 22.64
C MET A 272 -14.91 -4.82 24.00
N MET A 273 -15.69 -3.73 23.98
CA MET A 273 -16.23 -3.10 25.19
C MET A 273 -17.32 -3.97 25.85
N GLU A 274 -18.19 -4.60 25.05
CA GLU A 274 -19.19 -5.56 25.56
C GLU A 274 -18.53 -6.78 26.21
N GLU A 275 -17.45 -7.30 25.63
CA GLU A 275 -16.67 -8.38 26.25
C GLU A 275 -16.00 -7.97 27.56
N ILE A 276 -15.45 -6.74 27.64
CA ILE A 276 -14.89 -6.21 28.88
C ILE A 276 -15.95 -6.04 29.96
N GLU A 277 -17.15 -5.58 29.60
CA GLU A 277 -18.26 -5.50 30.54
C GLU A 277 -18.66 -6.88 31.09
N LYS A 278 -18.72 -7.91 30.24
CA LYS A 278 -18.96 -9.30 30.68
C LYS A 278 -17.90 -9.77 31.67
N ILE A 279 -16.61 -9.52 31.39
CA ILE A 279 -15.50 -9.86 32.29
C ILE A 279 -15.67 -9.18 33.65
N ASN A 280 -15.95 -7.87 33.66
CA ASN A 280 -16.09 -7.08 34.88
C ASN A 280 -17.30 -7.52 35.73
N ASN A 281 -18.40 -7.90 35.09
CA ASN A 281 -19.63 -8.31 35.78
C ASN A 281 -19.53 -9.74 36.35
N ASN A 282 -18.85 -10.67 35.67
CA ASN A 282 -18.61 -12.02 36.19
C ASN A 282 -17.41 -12.69 35.49
N PRO A 283 -16.22 -12.69 36.13
CA PRO A 283 -15.02 -13.30 35.55
C PRO A 283 -15.20 -14.78 35.18
N ASN A 284 -16.00 -15.53 35.95
CA ASN A 284 -16.24 -16.96 35.72
C ASN A 284 -17.15 -17.26 34.52
N LEU A 285 -17.78 -16.25 33.92
CA LEU A 285 -18.61 -16.39 32.71
C LEU A 285 -17.90 -15.95 31.43
N SER A 286 -16.72 -15.34 31.53
CA SER A 286 -15.96 -14.92 30.34
C SER A 286 -14.94 -15.98 29.95
N GLU A 287 -15.25 -16.75 28.90
CA GLU A 287 -14.28 -17.67 28.28
C GLU A 287 -13.08 -16.89 27.67
N ASN A 288 -13.23 -15.59 27.47
CA ASN A 288 -12.29 -14.72 26.78
C ASN A 288 -11.38 -13.91 27.71
N GLU A 289 -11.50 -13.99 29.04
CA GLU A 289 -10.66 -13.22 29.98
C GLU A 289 -9.15 -13.44 29.70
N SER A 290 -8.77 -14.68 29.38
CA SER A 290 -7.39 -15.04 29.02
C SER A 290 -6.86 -14.24 27.82
N SER A 291 -7.72 -13.84 26.87
CA SER A 291 -7.35 -13.01 25.71
C SER A 291 -7.07 -11.55 26.08
N TYR A 292 -7.47 -11.11 27.28
CA TYR A 292 -7.23 -9.75 27.81
C TYR A 292 -6.22 -9.73 28.95
N THR A 293 -5.74 -10.89 29.42
CA THR A 293 -4.74 -10.97 30.50
C THR A 293 -3.49 -11.73 30.08
N ASN A 294 -3.52 -12.40 28.92
CA ASN A 294 -2.51 -13.34 28.45
C ASN A 294 -2.13 -14.36 29.54
N GLY A 295 -3.15 -15.03 30.11
CA GLY A 295 -2.94 -16.00 31.18
C GLY A 295 -2.41 -15.38 32.48
N ASN A 296 -2.92 -14.21 32.86
CA ASN A 296 -2.49 -13.41 34.03
C ASN A 296 -1.11 -12.74 33.93
N ALA A 297 -0.53 -12.61 32.73
CA ALA A 297 0.69 -11.82 32.53
C ALA A 297 0.47 -10.32 32.80
N TYR A 298 -0.76 -9.83 32.61
CA TYR A 298 -1.15 -8.45 32.90
C TYR A 298 -2.64 -8.34 33.26
N THR A 299 -3.06 -7.18 33.77
CA THR A 299 -4.45 -6.91 34.15
C THR A 299 -5.35 -6.68 32.94
N VAL A 300 -6.66 -6.89 33.09
CA VAL A 300 -7.67 -6.65 32.04
C VAL A 300 -7.60 -5.22 31.50
N GLU A 301 -7.32 -4.22 32.34
CA GLU A 301 -7.16 -2.83 31.90
C GLU A 301 -5.94 -2.66 30.98
N VAL A 302 -4.81 -3.31 31.29
CA VAL A 302 -3.65 -3.28 30.39
C VAL A 302 -3.97 -3.99 29.07
N GLY A 303 -4.67 -5.13 29.11
CA GLY A 303 -5.12 -5.84 27.92
C GLY A 303 -6.09 -5.05 27.07
N LYS A 304 -7.02 -4.31 27.68
CA LYS A 304 -7.89 -3.36 26.98
C LYS A 304 -7.07 -2.34 26.21
N GLN A 305 -6.07 -1.71 26.83
CA GLN A 305 -5.23 -0.72 26.14
C GLN A 305 -4.42 -1.35 24.98
N ILE A 306 -3.98 -2.59 25.14
CA ILE A 306 -3.31 -3.36 24.07
C ILE A 306 -4.26 -3.58 22.89
N LYS A 307 -5.46 -4.09 23.15
CA LYS A 307 -6.46 -4.35 22.10
C LYS A 307 -6.96 -3.06 21.44
N ILE A 308 -7.09 -1.95 22.17
CA ILE A 308 -7.37 -0.64 21.57
C ILE A 308 -6.31 -0.32 20.52
N ARG A 309 -5.02 -0.46 20.86
CA ARG A 309 -3.94 -0.22 19.89
C ARG A 309 -3.99 -1.18 18.71
N GLU A 310 -4.28 -2.46 18.93
CA GLU A 310 -4.46 -3.44 17.84
C GLU A 310 -5.59 -3.01 16.89
N LEU A 311 -6.71 -2.53 17.45
CA LEU A 311 -7.80 -2.01 16.65
C LEU A 311 -7.41 -0.76 15.87
N GLN A 312 -6.60 0.13 16.46
CA GLN A 312 -6.11 1.35 15.80
C GLN A 312 -5.12 1.06 14.67
N LEU A 313 -4.46 -0.11 14.68
CA LEU A 313 -3.55 -0.55 13.62
C LEU A 313 -4.28 -1.27 12.47
N LYS A 314 -5.58 -1.59 12.63
CA LYS A 314 -6.34 -2.20 11.54
C LYS A 314 -6.57 -1.18 10.44
N ASP A 315 -6.37 -1.63 9.20
CA ASP A 315 -6.80 -0.90 8.01
C ASP A 315 -7.62 -1.86 7.14
N TYR A 316 -8.82 -1.42 6.79
CA TYR A 316 -9.73 -2.14 5.89
C TYR A 316 -9.68 -1.58 4.48
N THR A 317 -8.71 -0.71 4.18
CA THR A 317 -8.50 -0.12 2.88
C THR A 317 -7.21 -0.63 2.24
N SER A 318 -7.19 -0.69 0.91
CA SER A 318 -5.97 -0.95 0.15
C SER A 318 -5.96 -0.15 -1.14
N THR A 319 -4.77 0.21 -1.61
CA THR A 319 -4.56 1.00 -2.83
C THR A 319 -3.39 0.43 -3.63
N GLY A 320 -3.32 0.76 -4.91
CA GLY A 320 -2.14 0.55 -5.73
C GLY A 320 -2.42 -0.14 -7.05
N TRP A 321 -1.34 -0.51 -7.73
CA TRP A 321 -1.37 -1.28 -8.96
C TRP A 321 -1.48 -2.78 -8.69
N TYR A 322 -2.22 -3.45 -9.55
CA TYR A 322 -2.51 -4.87 -9.42
C TYR A 322 -2.43 -5.57 -10.78
N VAL A 323 -1.93 -6.80 -10.79
CA VAL A 323 -1.90 -7.69 -11.96
C VAL A 323 -2.71 -8.96 -11.67
N LYS A 324 -3.37 -9.55 -12.68
CA LYS A 324 -4.22 -10.73 -12.45
C LYS A 324 -3.45 -11.91 -11.81
N SER A 325 -2.18 -12.11 -12.17
CA SER A 325 -1.37 -13.21 -11.65
C SER A 325 -0.67 -12.90 -10.31
N VAL A 326 -0.42 -11.63 -9.98
CA VAL A 326 0.39 -11.21 -8.82
C VAL A 326 -0.17 -9.91 -8.21
N GLY A 327 -0.18 -9.79 -6.89
CA GLY A 327 -0.62 -8.59 -6.17
C GLY A 327 -2.09 -8.61 -5.72
N VAL A 328 -2.94 -9.49 -6.28
CA VAL A 328 -4.39 -9.56 -5.94
C VAL A 328 -4.72 -10.82 -5.12
N SER A 329 -3.83 -11.26 -4.23
CA SER A 329 -4.10 -12.45 -3.41
C SER A 329 -5.20 -12.22 -2.37
N GLU A 330 -5.47 -10.96 -2.03
CA GLU A 330 -6.40 -10.60 -0.96
C GLU A 330 -7.84 -10.39 -1.44
N LEU A 331 -8.07 -10.18 -2.74
CA LEU A 331 -9.43 -10.05 -3.27
C LEU A 331 -10.04 -11.42 -3.62
N PRO A 332 -11.33 -11.63 -3.34
CA PRO A 332 -12.06 -12.81 -3.80
C PRO A 332 -11.96 -13.01 -5.30
N SER A 333 -11.91 -14.28 -5.74
CA SER A 333 -11.72 -14.63 -7.16
C SER A 333 -12.79 -14.04 -8.08
N THR A 334 -14.02 -13.86 -7.60
CA THR A 334 -15.13 -13.27 -8.37
C THR A 334 -14.84 -11.80 -8.70
N ILE A 335 -14.53 -11.00 -7.66
CA ILE A 335 -14.16 -9.59 -7.79
C ILE A 335 -12.93 -9.45 -8.66
N LYS A 336 -11.90 -10.27 -8.43
CA LYS A 336 -10.68 -10.29 -9.22
C LYS A 336 -10.96 -10.60 -10.70
N ASN A 337 -11.77 -11.59 -11.01
CA ASN A 337 -12.09 -11.93 -12.40
C ASN A 337 -12.85 -10.81 -13.10
N GLN A 338 -13.78 -10.16 -12.40
CA GLN A 338 -14.53 -9.03 -12.94
C GLN A 338 -13.65 -7.79 -13.13
N LEU A 339 -12.78 -7.48 -12.17
CA LEU A 339 -11.85 -6.34 -12.23
C LEU A 339 -10.89 -6.44 -13.43
N PHE A 340 -10.43 -7.65 -13.75
CA PHE A 340 -9.57 -7.92 -14.90
C PHE A 340 -10.34 -8.29 -16.17
N ASP A 341 -11.66 -8.08 -16.22
CA ASP A 341 -12.39 -8.09 -17.47
C ASP A 341 -11.85 -6.99 -18.40
N ILE A 342 -11.76 -7.29 -19.69
CA ILE A 342 -11.27 -6.33 -20.69
C ILE A 342 -12.17 -5.10 -20.77
N ASN A 343 -13.47 -5.27 -20.48
CA ASN A 343 -14.45 -4.20 -20.50
C ASN A 343 -14.19 -3.15 -19.42
N VAL A 344 -13.54 -3.49 -18.30
CA VAL A 344 -13.08 -2.50 -17.33
C VAL A 344 -12.10 -1.52 -17.98
N ALA A 345 -11.14 -2.02 -18.76
CA ALA A 345 -10.19 -1.15 -19.45
C ALA A 345 -10.80 -0.46 -20.68
N ASN A 346 -11.79 -1.04 -21.34
CA ASN A 346 -12.54 -0.37 -22.40
C ASN A 346 -13.36 0.81 -21.85
N ALA A 347 -13.97 0.65 -20.68
CA ALA A 347 -14.72 1.70 -20.00
C ALA A 347 -13.85 2.93 -19.70
N LEU A 348 -12.63 2.71 -19.18
CA LEU A 348 -11.70 3.81 -18.88
C LEU A 348 -11.11 4.45 -20.16
N ASP A 349 -11.03 3.71 -21.27
CA ASP A 349 -10.65 4.25 -22.59
C ASP A 349 -11.77 5.10 -23.25
N GLY A 350 -12.93 5.23 -22.62
CA GLY A 350 -14.04 6.07 -23.10
C GLY A 350 -15.15 5.33 -23.86
N ASP A 351 -15.16 3.99 -23.87
CA ASP A 351 -16.29 3.23 -24.40
C ASP A 351 -17.57 3.50 -23.58
N ALA A 352 -18.74 3.26 -24.18
CA ALA A 352 -20.02 3.52 -23.53
C ALA A 352 -20.21 2.62 -22.28
N VAL A 353 -20.46 3.26 -21.14
CA VAL A 353 -20.61 2.61 -19.82
C VAL A 353 -21.97 2.92 -19.20
N VAL A 354 -22.33 2.14 -18.18
CA VAL A 354 -23.40 2.54 -17.27
C VAL A 354 -22.97 3.77 -16.48
N GLU A 355 -23.67 4.87 -16.70
CA GLU A 355 -23.43 6.16 -16.04
C GLU A 355 -24.61 6.50 -15.14
N TYR A 356 -24.29 6.96 -13.93
CA TYR A 356 -25.25 7.37 -12.92
C TYR A 356 -25.34 8.89 -12.90
N SER A 357 -26.58 9.39 -12.95
CA SER A 357 -26.86 10.83 -12.89
C SER A 357 -28.01 11.11 -11.94
N PHE A 358 -27.91 12.23 -11.23
CA PHE A 358 -28.99 12.72 -10.38
C PHE A 358 -29.95 13.56 -11.21
N ASN A 359 -31.20 13.11 -11.32
CA ASN A 359 -32.22 13.74 -12.16
C ASN A 359 -33.60 13.67 -11.48
N ASN A 360 -34.28 14.82 -11.39
CA ASN A 360 -35.60 14.96 -10.76
C ASN A 360 -35.65 14.40 -9.32
N GLY A 361 -34.63 14.68 -8.50
CA GLY A 361 -34.60 14.30 -7.09
C GLY A 361 -34.26 12.83 -6.81
N SER A 362 -33.71 12.10 -7.79
CA SER A 362 -33.33 10.70 -7.64
C SER A 362 -32.16 10.34 -8.55
N TRP A 363 -31.33 9.39 -8.10
CA TRP A 363 -30.27 8.80 -8.92
C TRP A 363 -30.85 7.81 -9.92
N LYS A 364 -30.35 7.86 -11.16
CA LYS A 364 -30.77 7.00 -12.27
C LYS A 364 -29.57 6.58 -13.10
N THR A 365 -29.72 5.46 -13.79
CA THR A 365 -28.74 4.99 -14.79
C THR A 365 -29.19 5.37 -16.20
N ASN A 366 -28.22 5.55 -17.10
CA ASN A 366 -28.47 5.62 -18.56
C ASN A 366 -28.77 4.24 -19.18
N GLU A 367 -28.72 3.15 -18.41
CA GLU A 367 -29.07 1.80 -18.84
C GLU A 367 -30.57 1.68 -19.16
N THR A 368 -30.89 1.19 -20.34
CA THR A 368 -32.24 0.89 -20.84
C THR A 368 -32.29 -0.54 -21.37
N ASP A 369 -33.48 -1.09 -21.55
CA ASP A 369 -33.62 -2.41 -22.16
C ASP A 369 -33.12 -2.44 -23.64
N GLU A 370 -32.99 -1.28 -24.30
CA GLU A 370 -32.54 -1.16 -25.70
C GLU A 370 -31.01 -1.09 -25.85
N ASN A 371 -30.30 -0.57 -24.85
CA ASN A 371 -28.83 -0.47 -24.86
C ASN A 371 -28.15 -1.55 -23.99
N ARG A 372 -28.93 -2.36 -23.27
CA ARG A 372 -28.44 -3.52 -22.51
C ARG A 372 -27.72 -4.50 -23.47
N GLY A 373 -26.46 -4.81 -23.15
CA GLY A 373 -25.56 -5.61 -23.98
C GLY A 373 -24.76 -4.82 -25.04
N ARG A 374 -24.97 -3.52 -25.17
CA ARG A 374 -24.14 -2.60 -25.98
C ARG A 374 -23.32 -1.65 -25.13
N ILE A 375 -23.72 -1.44 -23.89
CA ILE A 375 -22.96 -0.67 -22.89
C ILE A 375 -22.23 -1.62 -21.95
N ILE A 376 -21.07 -1.19 -21.48
CA ILE A 376 -20.28 -1.90 -20.49
C ILE A 376 -20.97 -1.77 -19.13
N ASP A 377 -21.27 -2.90 -18.52
CA ASP A 377 -22.03 -3.00 -17.27
C ASP A 377 -21.22 -3.52 -16.08
N VAL A 378 -19.98 -3.98 -16.30
CA VAL A 378 -19.07 -4.45 -15.24
C VAL A 378 -18.56 -3.32 -14.34
N VAL A 379 -18.59 -2.08 -14.82
CA VAL A 379 -18.26 -0.86 -14.08
C VAL A 379 -19.35 0.20 -14.23
N GLY A 380 -19.39 1.09 -13.26
CA GLY A 380 -20.36 2.17 -13.15
C GLY A 380 -19.65 3.50 -13.02
N LYS A 381 -20.01 4.46 -13.88
CA LYS A 381 -19.44 5.80 -13.86
C LYS A 381 -20.31 6.73 -13.01
N ILE A 382 -19.77 7.24 -11.92
CA ILE A 382 -20.43 8.17 -10.99
C ILE A 382 -19.51 9.38 -10.86
N LYS A 383 -19.96 10.57 -11.28
CA LYS A 383 -19.17 11.81 -11.20
C LYS A 383 -17.73 11.67 -11.72
N ASP A 384 -17.59 11.12 -12.93
CA ASP A 384 -16.30 10.85 -13.60
C ASP A 384 -15.37 9.84 -12.91
N GLN A 385 -15.88 9.10 -11.93
CA GLN A 385 -15.16 8.00 -11.28
C GLN A 385 -15.79 6.65 -11.61
N PHE A 386 -14.96 5.60 -11.74
CA PHE A 386 -15.39 4.27 -12.13
C PHE A 386 -15.42 3.33 -10.92
N PHE A 387 -16.57 2.76 -10.61
CA PHE A 387 -16.74 1.77 -9.55
C PHE A 387 -17.02 0.40 -10.15
N LEU A 388 -16.44 -0.66 -9.59
CA LEU A 388 -16.81 -2.01 -9.97
C LEU A 388 -18.27 -2.28 -9.55
N ARG A 389 -19.08 -2.84 -10.47
CA ARG A 389 -20.52 -3.02 -10.24
C ARG A 389 -20.87 -4.42 -9.76
N ASN A 390 -21.89 -4.51 -8.91
CA ASN A 390 -22.59 -5.75 -8.63
C ASN A 390 -23.48 -6.12 -9.83
N THR A 391 -22.92 -6.90 -10.75
CA THR A 391 -23.61 -7.36 -11.97
C THR A 391 -24.77 -8.32 -11.69
N SER A 392 -24.86 -8.85 -10.47
CA SER A 392 -25.93 -9.76 -10.03
C SER A 392 -27.10 -9.05 -9.35
N ARG A 393 -27.11 -7.71 -9.32
CA ARG A 393 -28.20 -6.94 -8.68
C ARG A 393 -29.57 -7.30 -9.24
N ILE A 394 -30.50 -7.58 -8.33
CA ILE A 394 -31.91 -7.82 -8.66
C ILE A 394 -32.57 -6.52 -9.16
N LYS A 395 -33.29 -6.61 -10.29
CA LYS A 395 -34.08 -5.50 -10.85
C LYS A 395 -35.12 -5.02 -9.83
N GLY A 396 -35.07 -3.74 -9.47
CA GLY A 396 -35.97 -3.11 -8.48
C GLY A 396 -35.29 -2.67 -7.18
N ASN A 397 -34.04 -3.10 -6.94
CA ASN A 397 -33.23 -2.54 -5.86
C ASN A 397 -32.78 -1.10 -6.19
N PRO A 398 -32.51 -0.26 -5.17
CA PRO A 398 -31.93 1.07 -5.37
C PRO A 398 -30.61 0.99 -6.13
N VAL A 399 -30.34 1.98 -7.00
CA VAL A 399 -29.13 2.03 -7.85
C VAL A 399 -27.84 2.14 -7.04
N GLU A 400 -27.94 2.63 -5.80
CA GLU A 400 -26.85 2.71 -4.84
C GLU A 400 -26.31 1.32 -4.47
N SER A 401 -27.15 0.28 -4.54
CA SER A 401 -26.69 -1.09 -4.29
C SER A 401 -25.76 -1.64 -5.38
N ASP A 402 -25.64 -0.96 -6.52
CA ASP A 402 -24.79 -1.39 -7.64
C ASP A 402 -23.31 -1.36 -7.31
N VAL A 403 -22.86 -0.55 -6.35
CA VAL A 403 -21.42 -0.45 -6.03
C VAL A 403 -21.03 -1.28 -4.80
N LEU A 404 -22.00 -1.96 -4.18
CA LEU A 404 -21.77 -2.84 -3.03
C LEU A 404 -21.63 -4.29 -3.50
N LEU A 405 -20.43 -4.84 -3.31
CA LEU A 405 -20.11 -6.23 -3.60
C LEU A 405 -20.10 -7.03 -2.29
N GLU A 406 -20.66 -8.23 -2.32
CA GLU A 406 -20.68 -9.14 -1.16
C GLU A 406 -20.02 -10.46 -1.58
N GLU A 407 -18.95 -10.83 -0.88
CA GLU A 407 -18.21 -12.07 -1.15
C GLU A 407 -17.75 -12.69 0.18
N GLY A 408 -18.17 -13.93 0.43
CA GLY A 408 -17.89 -14.64 1.68
C GLY A 408 -18.35 -13.84 2.90
N ASP A 409 -17.42 -13.55 3.80
CA ASP A 409 -17.66 -12.84 5.06
C ASP A 409 -17.36 -11.34 4.99
N ASN A 410 -17.20 -10.76 3.80
CA ASN A 410 -16.85 -9.35 3.64
C ASN A 410 -17.77 -8.62 2.65
N TYR A 411 -17.89 -7.30 2.85
CA TYR A 411 -18.46 -6.37 1.89
C TYR A 411 -17.35 -5.52 1.26
N TYR A 412 -17.45 -5.26 -0.03
CA TYR A 412 -16.43 -4.54 -0.79
C TYR A 412 -17.02 -3.35 -1.56
N ILE A 413 -16.25 -2.27 -1.64
CA ILE A 413 -16.38 -1.22 -2.66
C ILE A 413 -15.03 -1.11 -3.36
N VAL A 414 -15.04 -1.10 -4.69
CA VAL A 414 -13.83 -1.03 -5.52
C VAL A 414 -13.94 0.16 -6.45
N LEU A 415 -13.08 1.17 -6.23
CA LEU A 415 -12.86 2.29 -7.12
C LEU A 415 -11.72 1.94 -8.07
N VAL A 416 -11.96 2.04 -9.38
CA VAL A 416 -10.98 1.81 -10.44
C VAL A 416 -10.51 3.17 -10.95
N GLU A 417 -9.26 3.50 -10.67
CA GLU A 417 -8.67 4.78 -11.07
C GLU A 417 -8.01 4.69 -12.44
N ASP A 418 -7.37 3.56 -12.74
CA ASP A 418 -6.71 3.34 -14.03
C ASP A 418 -6.76 1.86 -14.44
N ALA A 419 -6.72 1.59 -15.74
CA ALA A 419 -6.82 0.26 -16.31
C ALA A 419 -5.98 0.10 -17.58
N ILE A 420 -4.81 -0.52 -17.42
CA ILE A 420 -3.85 -0.69 -18.50
C ILE A 420 -4.08 -2.02 -19.21
N LYS A 421 -4.14 -1.95 -20.55
CA LYS A 421 -4.20 -3.11 -21.45
C LYS A 421 -2.79 -3.55 -21.82
N SER A 422 -2.61 -4.84 -22.08
CA SER A 422 -1.31 -5.41 -22.46
C SER A 422 -0.71 -4.76 -23.70
N LYS A 423 -1.55 -4.36 -24.66
CA LYS A 423 -1.10 -3.62 -25.85
C LYS A 423 -0.42 -2.29 -25.51
N ASN A 424 -0.79 -1.65 -24.40
CA ASN A 424 -0.26 -0.35 -23.98
C ASN A 424 1.17 -0.48 -23.45
N LEU A 425 1.55 -1.66 -22.94
CA LEU A 425 2.87 -1.97 -22.37
C LEU A 425 3.84 -2.55 -23.41
N ASN A 426 3.53 -2.47 -24.70
CA ASN A 426 4.41 -2.99 -25.73
C ASN A 426 5.57 -2.02 -26.00
N LYS A 427 6.79 -2.54 -26.13
CA LYS A 427 7.99 -1.76 -26.45
C LYS A 427 7.86 -0.98 -27.75
N ALA A 428 7.02 -1.43 -28.68
CA ALA A 428 6.70 -0.71 -29.91
C ALA A 428 6.08 0.67 -29.66
N ASN A 429 5.36 0.87 -28.54
CA ASN A 429 4.70 2.13 -28.22
C ASN A 429 5.68 3.25 -27.82
N TYR A 430 6.95 2.92 -27.54
CA TYR A 430 7.99 3.94 -27.37
C TYR A 430 8.32 4.65 -28.68
N THR A 431 8.05 4.01 -29.83
CA THR A 431 8.45 4.55 -31.13
C THR A 431 7.46 5.63 -31.58
N GLY A 432 7.89 6.89 -31.53
CA GLY A 432 7.11 8.03 -32.00
C GLY A 432 6.17 8.65 -30.96
N ALA A 433 6.23 8.18 -29.70
CA ALA A 433 5.60 8.84 -28.56
C ALA A 433 6.31 10.16 -28.24
N ASP A 434 5.54 11.16 -27.78
CA ASP A 434 6.11 12.39 -27.25
C ASP A 434 6.65 12.22 -25.83
N ALA A 435 7.27 13.27 -25.28
CA ALA A 435 7.91 13.20 -23.97
C ALA A 435 6.92 12.92 -22.82
N ASP A 436 5.69 13.45 -22.89
CA ASP A 436 4.68 13.28 -21.85
C ASP A 436 4.07 11.87 -21.91
N GLU A 437 3.89 11.34 -23.13
CA GLU A 437 3.45 9.96 -23.37
C GLU A 437 4.50 8.95 -22.89
N LEU A 438 5.79 9.22 -23.12
CA LEU A 438 6.89 8.39 -22.65
C LEU A 438 6.98 8.38 -21.12
N ASP A 439 6.90 9.53 -20.47
CA ASP A 439 6.95 9.62 -19.01
C ASP A 439 5.79 8.85 -18.36
N LYS A 440 4.56 8.98 -18.88
CA LYS A 440 3.41 8.19 -18.43
C LYS A 440 3.63 6.69 -18.61
N LEU A 441 4.07 6.27 -19.80
CA LEU A 441 4.32 4.87 -20.10
C LEU A 441 5.38 4.26 -19.17
N GLU A 442 6.43 5.02 -18.87
CA GLU A 442 7.50 4.59 -17.96
C GLU A 442 7.05 4.51 -16.51
N ASN A 443 6.25 5.47 -16.04
CA ASN A 443 5.67 5.42 -14.70
C ASN A 443 4.81 4.15 -14.53
N TYR A 444 3.99 3.82 -15.52
CA TYR A 444 3.21 2.58 -15.51
C TYR A 444 4.08 1.33 -15.52
N ILE A 445 5.11 1.29 -16.37
CA ILE A 445 6.01 0.15 -16.47
C ILE A 445 6.77 -0.06 -15.17
N ASN A 446 7.23 1.00 -14.51
CA ASN A 446 7.96 0.91 -13.23
C ASN A 446 7.09 0.32 -12.12
N GLU A 447 5.83 0.74 -12.01
CA GLU A 447 4.91 0.19 -11.01
C GLU A 447 4.54 -1.28 -11.33
N ILE A 448 4.30 -1.60 -12.60
CA ILE A 448 3.91 -2.96 -13.01
C ILE A 448 5.09 -3.93 -12.92
N VAL A 449 6.30 -3.52 -13.32
CA VAL A 449 7.48 -4.39 -13.26
C VAL A 449 7.82 -4.74 -11.82
N GLN A 450 7.63 -3.82 -10.86
CA GLN A 450 7.77 -4.10 -9.44
C GLN A 450 6.84 -5.25 -9.01
N ILE A 451 5.56 -5.21 -9.39
CA ILE A 451 4.59 -6.27 -9.06
C ILE A 451 4.99 -7.60 -9.70
N VAL A 452 5.43 -7.58 -10.96
CA VAL A 452 5.84 -8.79 -11.67
C VAL A 452 7.15 -9.36 -11.08
N ALA A 453 8.07 -8.51 -10.65
CA ALA A 453 9.35 -8.88 -10.02
C ALA A 453 9.18 -9.63 -8.70
N ASP A 454 8.05 -9.47 -8.01
CA ASP A 454 7.76 -10.21 -6.79
C ASP A 454 7.53 -11.72 -7.02
N ASN A 455 7.37 -12.16 -8.27
CA ASN A 455 7.30 -13.58 -8.60
C ASN A 455 8.66 -14.27 -8.42
N GLU A 456 8.69 -15.36 -7.64
CA GLU A 456 9.90 -16.15 -7.34
C GLU A 456 10.64 -16.65 -8.59
N THR A 457 9.93 -16.89 -9.69
CA THR A 457 10.53 -17.29 -10.97
C THR A 457 11.48 -16.20 -11.48
N TYR A 458 11.05 -14.93 -11.50
CA TYR A 458 11.87 -13.83 -11.99
C TYR A 458 13.00 -13.50 -11.03
N LYS A 459 12.78 -13.62 -9.71
CA LYS A 459 13.85 -13.50 -8.72
C LYS A 459 14.97 -14.53 -8.96
N THR A 460 14.60 -15.77 -9.27
CA THR A 460 15.56 -16.85 -9.53
C THR A 460 16.32 -16.63 -10.84
N LEU A 461 15.61 -16.31 -11.92
CA LEU A 461 16.21 -16.07 -13.23
C LEU A 461 17.14 -14.84 -13.23
N SER A 462 16.73 -13.76 -12.59
CA SER A 462 17.55 -12.56 -12.41
C SER A 462 18.85 -12.87 -11.66
N LYS A 463 18.76 -13.60 -10.52
CA LYS A 463 19.96 -14.01 -9.78
C LYS A 463 20.93 -14.80 -10.65
N LYS A 464 20.42 -15.75 -11.44
CA LYS A 464 21.24 -16.54 -12.36
C LYS A 464 21.91 -15.66 -13.42
N HIS A 465 21.13 -14.80 -14.09
CA HIS A 465 21.63 -13.89 -15.12
C HIS A 465 22.78 -13.00 -14.61
N TRP A 466 22.58 -12.32 -13.47
CA TRP A 466 23.61 -11.42 -12.93
C TRP A 466 24.84 -12.16 -12.43
N LEU A 467 24.70 -13.38 -11.88
CA LEU A 467 25.86 -14.21 -11.51
C LEU A 467 26.68 -14.65 -12.73
N GLU A 468 26.01 -14.97 -13.84
CA GLU A 468 26.66 -15.27 -15.13
C GLU A 468 27.39 -14.04 -15.69
N GLU A 469 26.75 -12.86 -15.68
CA GLU A 469 27.37 -11.61 -16.14
C GLU A 469 28.57 -11.16 -15.29
N MET A 470 28.54 -11.41 -13.97
CA MET A 470 29.65 -11.07 -13.08
C MET A 470 30.95 -11.85 -13.40
N ASN A 471 30.87 -12.89 -14.24
CA ASN A 471 32.01 -13.71 -14.68
C ASN A 471 32.94 -14.05 -13.52
N LEU A 472 32.35 -14.60 -12.44
CA LEU A 472 33.07 -14.88 -11.20
C LEU A 472 34.13 -15.95 -11.46
N GLU A 473 35.40 -15.52 -11.52
CA GLU A 473 36.54 -16.41 -11.58
C GLU A 473 36.80 -16.99 -10.19
N TYR A 474 36.41 -18.25 -9.99
CA TYR A 474 36.78 -18.98 -8.77
C TYR A 474 38.27 -19.34 -8.84
N HIS A 475 39.09 -18.59 -8.11
CA HIS A 475 40.52 -18.86 -8.01
C HIS A 475 40.87 -20.12 -7.19
N ASP A 476 39.90 -20.68 -6.45
CA ASP A 476 40.06 -21.87 -5.62
C ASP A 476 39.00 -22.93 -5.94
N GLN A 477 39.46 -24.12 -6.35
CA GLN A 477 38.63 -25.28 -6.69
C GLN A 477 37.77 -25.73 -5.49
N VAL A 478 38.25 -25.57 -4.26
CA VAL A 478 37.51 -25.96 -3.04
C VAL A 478 36.28 -25.06 -2.83
N ILE A 479 36.40 -23.77 -3.14
CA ILE A 479 35.27 -22.82 -3.07
C ILE A 479 34.27 -23.13 -4.19
N TYR A 480 34.76 -23.38 -5.42
CA TYR A 480 33.89 -23.81 -6.52
C TYR A 480 33.12 -25.10 -6.18
N ASP A 481 33.81 -26.13 -5.68
CA ASP A 481 33.19 -27.40 -5.33
C ASP A 481 32.17 -27.24 -4.18
N TYR A 482 32.45 -26.39 -3.19
CA TYR A 482 31.50 -26.06 -2.12
C TYR A 482 30.22 -25.42 -2.67
N PHE A 483 30.34 -24.42 -3.55
CA PHE A 483 29.19 -23.75 -4.14
C PHE A 483 28.40 -24.69 -5.07
N LYS A 484 29.08 -25.54 -5.85
CA LYS A 484 28.45 -26.53 -6.72
C LYS A 484 27.67 -27.61 -5.96
N VAL A 485 28.20 -28.04 -4.81
CA VAL A 485 27.52 -29.04 -3.96
C VAL A 485 26.37 -28.41 -3.16
N SER A 486 26.56 -27.20 -2.66
CA SER A 486 25.61 -26.56 -1.75
C SER A 486 24.50 -25.79 -2.46
N PHE A 487 24.78 -25.27 -3.65
CA PHE A 487 23.87 -24.46 -4.47
C PHE A 487 23.91 -24.93 -5.93
N PRO A 488 23.50 -26.18 -6.22
CA PRO A 488 23.61 -26.76 -7.57
C PRO A 488 22.87 -25.96 -8.64
N ASP A 489 21.79 -25.26 -8.29
CA ASP A 489 20.99 -24.46 -9.22
C ASP A 489 21.73 -23.21 -9.78
N LEU A 490 22.88 -22.86 -9.20
CA LEU A 490 23.74 -21.75 -9.66
C LEU A 490 24.74 -22.17 -10.75
N PHE A 491 24.87 -23.47 -11.04
CA PHE A 491 25.82 -24.07 -11.99
C PHE A 491 25.11 -24.95 -13.02
#